data_AF-A0A6H5JGQ1-F1
#
_entry.id   AF-A0A6H5JGQ1-F1
#
_cell.length_a   1.000
_cell.length_b   1.000
_cell.length_c   1.000
_cell.angle_alpha   90.00
_cell.angle_beta   90.00
_cell.angle_gamma   90.00
#
_symmetry.space_group_name_H-M   'P 1'
#
loop_
_entity.id
_entity.type
_entity.pdbx_description
1 polymer ?
#
loop_
_entity_poly.entity_id
_entity_poly.type
_entity_poly.pdbx_seq_one_letter_code
_entity_poly.pdbx_strand_id
1 'polypeptide(L)'
;MEGPKEQLTPLYQCLDLEVDIDKSFLRGRTSIWLLHIPSHGRYDSYPTEMKLHCRQNDIKVTKVNGCLCASTYLDSLEEVVSPEGYRDAEAFDICYRAKLWASSQSNNGELKIQVPANSQKIPQLPPETAPSAARARRDETARLIHKSRQVEERRETKRKQGSRSGFAPQSPEISMMSPAHPSPGSNANMDSPAPMDVADSSDDDNYDGHVESATVEAHRQRKREEHAKVICVEVEWELLHPRSGVVFKAAREGFSANHMYTTYSHAPMDMDGPRCWFPCVDHASILISYDVTVRVASPKITAAFNGRLLESTTLDDDDGDDGDAGANGGTDGMAVRKRTSYSTCYRFSTETLTAARAVGLAVGRFAAWDVPHSPRVKGLVLKAASAGGGGRAGTMKSERRRAVDNSLIAAAGSLLAHVPAAVSFLEDWLKADYPFKRCTQVFVEGLPDVFAPFGSLCLLKAELLCTEDDRIPDGDLPGDARLSAVEVLLYGWVSTALRLEGGKHRWLVHGIAGHLLTKFAAELRGEEEKQHRLWRAVQKAVALDCDLGCPSISPPTPDLYIPDAIDPATAYYARLKAVLILHMAEVKVQPADMQDALGSVMRPIALHVRDAKADLALR
;
A
#
# COMPACT_ATOMS: atom_id res chain seq x y z
N MET A 1 -13.01 1.60 -27.95
CA MET A 1 -11.56 1.75 -27.79
C MET A 1 -11.32 2.97 -26.93
N GLU A 2 -11.08 2.79 -25.62
CA GLU A 2 -10.61 3.90 -24.79
C GLU A 2 -9.15 4.20 -25.20
N GLY A 3 -8.85 5.46 -25.55
CA GLY A 3 -7.47 5.87 -25.86
C GLY A 3 -6.54 5.64 -24.66
N PRO A 4 -5.21 5.66 -24.87
CA PRO A 4 -4.25 5.48 -23.78
C PRO A 4 -4.44 6.58 -22.73
N LYS A 5 -5.01 6.19 -21.59
CA LYS A 5 -5.29 7.06 -20.44
C LYS A 5 -3.97 7.60 -19.89
N GLU A 6 -3.93 8.87 -19.50
CA GLU A 6 -2.75 9.49 -18.88
C GLU A 6 -2.33 8.67 -17.65
N GLN A 7 -1.11 8.12 -17.67
CA GLN A 7 -0.65 7.16 -16.67
C GLN A 7 0.20 7.89 -15.62
N LEU A 8 -0.35 8.04 -14.41
CA LEU A 8 0.40 8.49 -13.23
C LEU A 8 0.91 7.28 -12.46
N THR A 9 2.22 7.10 -12.41
CA THR A 9 2.85 5.98 -11.70
C THR A 9 3.48 6.49 -10.42
N PRO A 10 3.00 6.12 -9.23
CA PRO A 10 3.65 6.50 -7.98
C PRO A 10 5.01 5.82 -7.85
N LEU A 11 5.98 6.57 -7.38
CA LEU A 11 7.37 6.14 -7.21
C LEU A 11 7.72 5.95 -5.74
N TYR A 12 7.24 6.83 -4.89
CA TYR A 12 7.68 6.97 -3.51
C TYR A 12 6.66 7.75 -2.68
N GLN A 13 6.54 7.43 -1.40
CA GLN A 13 5.62 8.11 -0.49
C GLN A 13 6.25 8.36 0.88
N CYS A 14 6.10 9.58 1.39
CA CYS A 14 6.44 9.95 2.76
C CYS A 14 5.19 10.21 3.57
N LEU A 15 5.18 9.76 4.83
CA LEU A 15 4.14 10.07 5.81
C LEU A 15 4.79 10.70 7.03
N ASP A 16 4.36 11.90 7.40
CA ASP A 16 4.72 12.55 8.65
C ASP A 16 3.47 12.58 9.53
N LEU A 17 3.43 11.71 10.53
CA LEU A 17 2.28 11.40 11.35
C LEU A 17 2.45 11.95 12.75
N GLU A 18 1.39 12.51 13.29
CA GLU A 18 1.32 12.96 14.67
C GLU A 18 0.16 12.24 15.36
N VAL A 19 0.49 11.49 16.41
CA VAL A 19 -0.45 10.58 17.08
C VAL A 19 -0.57 10.96 18.55
N ASP A 20 -1.81 11.22 18.96
CA ASP A 20 -2.19 11.41 20.36
C ASP A 20 -3.23 10.34 20.72
N ILE A 21 -2.75 9.25 21.31
CA ILE A 21 -3.58 8.10 21.71
C ILE A 21 -4.51 8.45 22.88
N ASP A 22 -4.18 9.46 23.68
CA ASP A 22 -5.00 9.86 24.83
C ASP A 22 -6.19 10.72 24.36
N LYS A 23 -6.02 11.48 23.27
CA LYS A 23 -7.09 12.25 22.61
C LYS A 23 -7.77 11.51 21.45
N SER A 24 -7.38 10.27 21.17
CA SER A 24 -7.86 9.49 20.01
C SER A 24 -7.75 10.27 18.70
N PHE A 25 -6.58 10.87 18.48
CA PHE A 25 -6.34 11.81 17.39
C PHE A 25 -5.14 11.39 16.54
N LEU A 26 -5.34 11.42 15.22
CA LEU A 26 -4.30 11.20 14.21
C LEU A 26 -4.35 12.33 13.19
N ARG A 27 -3.22 12.99 12.96
CA ARG A 27 -3.05 13.89 11.82
C ARG A 27 -1.78 13.57 11.08
N GLY A 28 -1.70 14.01 9.83
CA GLY A 28 -0.47 13.84 9.10
C GLY A 28 -0.33 14.73 7.88
N ARG A 29 0.89 14.72 7.36
CA ARG A 29 1.21 15.19 6.01
C ARG A 29 1.66 14.00 5.18
N THR A 30 1.03 13.84 4.04
CA THR A 30 1.39 12.85 3.05
C THR A 30 2.04 13.53 1.85
N SER A 31 3.23 13.07 1.46
CA SER A 31 3.92 13.52 0.24
C SER A 31 4.10 12.34 -0.70
N ILE A 32 3.61 12.44 -1.94
CA ILE A 32 3.66 11.38 -2.94
C ILE A 32 4.35 11.90 -4.19
N TRP A 33 5.37 11.17 -4.66
CA TRP A 33 6.05 11.46 -5.91
C TRP A 33 5.50 10.56 -7.00
N LEU A 34 4.94 11.18 -8.05
CA LEU A 34 4.30 10.54 -9.19
C LEU A 34 5.13 10.78 -10.45
N LEU A 35 5.31 9.76 -11.27
CA LEU A 35 5.82 9.85 -12.62
C LEU A 35 4.64 10.04 -13.57
N HIS A 36 4.63 11.16 -14.27
CA HIS A 36 3.71 11.45 -15.37
C HIS A 36 4.39 11.17 -16.69
N ILE A 37 3.80 10.27 -17.49
CA ILE A 37 4.21 10.02 -18.87
C ILE A 37 3.11 10.59 -19.78
N PRO A 38 3.40 11.68 -20.54
CA PRO A 38 2.40 12.28 -21.41
C PRO A 38 1.90 11.32 -22.49
N SER A 39 0.61 11.38 -22.76
CA SER A 39 -0.04 10.67 -23.85
C SER A 39 0.28 11.30 -25.21
N HIS A 40 0.11 10.53 -26.29
CA HIS A 40 0.58 10.90 -27.63
C HIS A 40 0.14 12.31 -28.08
N GLY A 41 1.13 13.12 -28.49
CA GLY A 41 0.89 14.43 -29.11
C GLY A 41 0.86 15.62 -28.14
N ARG A 42 0.88 15.41 -26.82
CA ARG A 42 0.91 16.48 -25.80
C ARG A 42 2.12 16.37 -24.86
N TYR A 43 3.31 16.30 -25.42
CA TYR A 43 4.57 16.13 -24.68
C TYR A 43 4.90 17.25 -23.66
N ASP A 44 4.18 18.38 -23.72
CA ASP A 44 4.36 19.51 -22.81
C ASP A 44 3.24 19.66 -21.77
N SER A 45 2.17 18.86 -21.81
CA SER A 45 1.10 18.99 -20.81
C SER A 45 1.49 18.36 -19.46
N TYR A 46 1.12 19.04 -18.38
CA TYR A 46 0.92 18.40 -17.08
C TYR A 46 -0.51 17.83 -17.06
N PRO A 47 -0.79 16.79 -16.26
CA PRO A 47 -2.16 16.37 -16.02
C PRO A 47 -2.95 17.56 -15.48
N THR A 48 -4.22 17.68 -15.85
CA THR A 48 -5.10 18.77 -15.37
C THR A 48 -5.73 18.43 -14.03
N GLU A 49 -6.00 17.15 -13.81
CA GLU A 49 -6.58 16.59 -12.60
C GLU A 49 -5.77 15.36 -12.19
N MET A 50 -5.61 15.16 -10.89
CA MET A 50 -5.07 13.94 -10.30
C MET A 50 -6.08 13.40 -9.29
N LYS A 51 -6.11 12.09 -9.10
CA LYS A 51 -6.99 11.45 -8.13
C LYS A 51 -6.19 10.58 -7.18
N LEU A 52 -6.49 10.70 -5.89
CA LEU A 52 -5.93 9.86 -4.82
C LEU A 52 -7.07 9.16 -4.09
N HIS A 53 -6.79 7.97 -3.58
CA HIS A 53 -7.71 7.23 -2.72
C HIS A 53 -7.59 7.78 -1.30
N CYS A 54 -8.73 8.08 -0.69
CA CYS A 54 -8.80 8.70 0.61
C CYS A 54 -10.20 8.55 1.16
N ARG A 55 -10.38 8.25 2.45
CA ARG A 55 -11.70 8.13 3.06
C ARG A 55 -11.63 8.72 4.46
N GLN A 56 -12.72 9.35 4.92
CA GLN A 56 -12.92 9.93 6.25
C GLN A 56 -11.84 10.91 6.73
N ASN A 57 -10.88 11.30 5.88
CA ASN A 57 -9.88 12.29 6.20
C ASN A 57 -10.43 13.70 5.94
N ASP A 58 -10.26 14.58 6.91
CA ASP A 58 -10.50 16.01 6.75
C ASP A 58 -9.28 16.66 6.12
N ILE A 59 -9.38 17.01 4.83
CA ILE A 59 -8.30 17.57 4.03
C ILE A 59 -8.15 19.06 4.32
N LYS A 60 -7.00 19.45 4.88
CA LYS A 60 -6.72 20.84 5.26
C LYS A 60 -6.05 21.64 4.16
N VAL A 61 -5.01 21.06 3.55
CA VAL A 61 -4.16 21.73 2.57
C VAL A 61 -3.74 20.72 1.51
N THR A 62 -3.77 21.12 0.24
CA THR A 62 -3.22 20.33 -0.87
C THR A 62 -2.25 21.19 -1.68
N LYS A 63 -1.07 20.66 -1.97
CA LYS A 63 -0.05 21.31 -2.81
C LYS A 63 0.43 20.37 -3.90
N VAL A 64 0.72 20.95 -5.06
CA VAL A 64 1.39 20.26 -6.17
C VAL A 64 2.67 21.01 -6.49
N ASN A 65 3.82 20.33 -6.39
CA ASN A 65 5.15 20.92 -6.54
C ASN A 65 5.35 22.18 -5.66
N GLY A 66 4.80 22.15 -4.43
CA GLY A 66 4.82 23.26 -3.47
C GLY A 66 3.83 24.40 -3.76
N CYS A 67 3.10 24.37 -4.88
CA CYS A 67 2.05 25.34 -5.18
C CYS A 67 0.71 24.89 -4.57
N LEU A 68 0.05 25.79 -3.83
CA LEU A 68 -1.29 25.55 -3.31
C LEU A 68 -2.26 25.30 -4.47
N CYS A 69 -3.15 24.32 -4.30
CA CYS A 69 -4.09 23.92 -5.34
C CYS A 69 -5.48 23.63 -4.75
N ALA A 70 -6.49 23.73 -5.60
CA ALA A 70 -7.84 23.34 -5.24
C ALA A 70 -7.95 21.82 -5.24
N SER A 71 -8.58 21.27 -4.20
CA SER A 71 -8.92 19.87 -4.11
C SER A 71 -10.39 19.71 -3.72
N THR A 72 -10.98 18.60 -4.15
CA THR A 72 -12.36 18.24 -3.84
C THR A 72 -12.36 16.82 -3.32
N TYR A 73 -12.88 16.65 -2.12
CA TYR A 73 -13.05 15.36 -1.48
C TYR A 73 -14.53 14.95 -1.54
N LEU A 74 -14.81 13.74 -2.02
CA LEU A 74 -16.16 13.18 -2.07
C LEU A 74 -16.13 11.70 -1.68
N ASP A 75 -16.72 11.38 -0.53
CA ASP A 75 -16.95 9.99 -0.12
C ASP A 75 -18.29 9.49 -0.66
N SER A 76 -18.25 8.74 -1.76
CA SER A 76 -19.47 8.18 -2.35
C SER A 76 -20.12 7.10 -1.48
N LEU A 77 -19.40 6.56 -0.49
CA LEU A 77 -19.86 5.48 0.39
C LEU A 77 -20.37 5.99 1.74
N GLU A 78 -20.28 7.30 2.01
CA GLU A 78 -20.83 7.90 3.24
C GLU A 78 -22.35 7.73 3.32
N GLU A 79 -23.05 7.90 2.19
CA GLU A 79 -24.48 7.65 2.10
C GLU A 79 -24.80 6.85 0.82
N VAL A 80 -25.26 5.61 0.98
CA VAL A 80 -25.70 4.75 -0.13
C VAL A 80 -27.20 4.95 -0.33
N VAL A 81 -27.55 5.89 -1.19
CA VAL A 81 -28.94 6.14 -1.59
C VAL A 81 -29.21 5.46 -2.92
N SER A 82 -30.32 4.72 -3.00
CA SER A 82 -30.83 4.20 -4.28
C SER A 82 -31.46 5.35 -5.08
N PRO A 83 -31.27 5.43 -6.41
CA PRO A 83 -31.80 6.53 -7.23
C PRO A 83 -33.33 6.72 -7.11
N GLU A 84 -34.05 5.63 -6.82
CA GLU A 84 -35.50 5.58 -6.72
C GLU A 84 -36.02 5.60 -5.26
N GLY A 85 -35.12 5.73 -4.28
CA GLY A 85 -35.48 5.82 -2.85
C GLY A 85 -35.87 4.49 -2.19
N TYR A 86 -35.69 3.37 -2.87
CA TYR A 86 -35.81 2.03 -2.30
C TYR A 86 -34.93 1.84 -1.06
N ARG A 87 -35.50 1.19 -0.04
CA ARG A 87 -34.86 0.86 1.24
C ARG A 87 -34.92 -0.63 1.53
N ASP A 88 -34.74 -1.46 0.52
CA ASP A 88 -34.58 -2.91 0.66
C ASP A 88 -33.09 -3.31 0.53
N ALA A 89 -32.78 -4.51 1.00
CA ALA A 89 -31.41 -5.01 1.07
C ALA A 89 -30.78 -5.26 -0.30
N GLU A 90 -31.58 -5.65 -1.30
CA GLU A 90 -31.09 -5.94 -2.65
C GLU A 90 -30.73 -4.66 -3.40
N ALA A 91 -31.60 -3.65 -3.34
CA ALA A 91 -31.32 -2.32 -3.87
C ALA A 91 -30.10 -1.68 -3.21
N PHE A 92 -29.95 -1.83 -1.89
CA PHE A 92 -28.76 -1.39 -1.17
C PHE A 92 -27.51 -2.11 -1.68
N ASP A 93 -27.52 -3.44 -1.76
CA ASP A 93 -26.36 -4.24 -2.21
C ASP A 93 -25.90 -3.81 -3.61
N ILE A 94 -26.82 -3.69 -4.55
CA ILE A 94 -26.51 -3.28 -5.93
C ILE A 94 -25.88 -1.88 -5.96
N CYS A 95 -26.47 -0.92 -5.25
CA CYS A 95 -25.97 0.45 -5.21
C CYS A 95 -24.61 0.54 -4.50
N TYR A 96 -24.44 -0.20 -3.41
CA TYR A 96 -23.20 -0.26 -2.64
C TYR A 96 -22.07 -0.88 -3.48
N ARG A 97 -22.34 -2.00 -4.16
CA ARG A 97 -21.40 -2.65 -5.08
C ARG A 97 -20.96 -1.75 -6.22
N ALA A 98 -21.90 -1.01 -6.82
CA ALA A 98 -21.59 -0.06 -7.90
C ALA A 98 -20.68 1.07 -7.40
N LYS A 99 -20.96 1.62 -6.22
CA LYS A 99 -20.14 2.69 -5.60
C LYS A 99 -18.75 2.17 -5.19
N LEU A 100 -18.67 0.97 -4.63
CA LEU A 100 -17.39 0.31 -4.31
C LEU A 100 -16.57 0.09 -5.58
N TRP A 101 -17.17 -0.45 -6.64
CA TRP A 101 -16.48 -0.63 -7.91
C TRP A 101 -15.98 0.70 -8.49
N ALA A 102 -16.77 1.76 -8.38
CA ALA A 102 -16.33 3.09 -8.81
C ALA A 102 -15.13 3.60 -7.98
N SER A 103 -15.13 3.38 -6.66
CA SER A 103 -14.03 3.74 -5.74
C SER A 103 -12.78 2.86 -5.91
N SER A 104 -12.91 1.64 -6.43
CA SER A 104 -11.80 0.68 -6.58
C SER A 104 -10.93 0.91 -7.80
N GLN A 105 -11.45 1.63 -8.81
CA GLN A 105 -10.71 1.83 -10.05
C GLN A 105 -9.51 2.75 -9.85
N SER A 106 -8.36 2.38 -10.42
CA SER A 106 -7.12 3.16 -10.38
C SER A 106 -7.23 4.60 -10.94
N ASN A 107 -8.19 4.84 -11.83
CA ASN A 107 -8.49 6.16 -12.41
C ASN A 107 -9.58 6.93 -11.65
N ASN A 108 -10.01 6.40 -10.52
CA ASN A 108 -10.92 7.02 -9.58
C ASN A 108 -10.23 7.14 -8.22
N GLY A 109 -10.83 7.96 -7.37
CA GLY A 109 -10.31 8.31 -6.07
C GLY A 109 -11.23 9.37 -5.50
N GLU A 110 -11.45 9.31 -4.20
CA GLU A 110 -12.34 10.22 -3.48
C GLU A 110 -11.74 11.64 -3.43
N LEU A 111 -10.41 11.77 -3.47
CA LEU A 111 -9.70 13.04 -3.47
C LEU A 111 -9.27 13.44 -4.89
N LYS A 112 -9.96 14.41 -5.46
CA LYS A 112 -9.63 15.05 -6.74
C LYS A 112 -8.78 16.29 -6.51
N ILE A 113 -7.68 16.42 -7.25
CA ILE A 113 -6.69 17.49 -7.09
C ILE A 113 -6.52 18.18 -8.43
N GLN A 114 -6.84 19.47 -8.49
CA GLN A 114 -6.63 20.27 -9.68
C GLN A 114 -5.17 20.68 -9.77
N VAL A 115 -4.51 20.39 -10.88
CA VAL A 115 -3.11 20.76 -11.08
C VAL A 115 -3.05 22.19 -11.60
N PRO A 116 -2.49 23.14 -10.84
CA PRO A 116 -2.50 24.53 -11.26
C PRO A 116 -1.46 24.75 -12.38
N ALA A 117 -1.72 25.67 -13.31
CA ALA A 117 -0.84 25.90 -14.46
C ALA A 117 0.59 26.35 -14.07
N ASN A 118 0.76 26.90 -12.87
CA ASN A 118 2.05 27.32 -12.31
C ASN A 118 2.83 26.19 -11.60
N SER A 119 2.29 24.97 -11.54
CA SER A 119 2.95 23.78 -10.96
C SER A 119 4.07 23.21 -11.84
N GLN A 120 4.36 23.83 -12.99
CA GLN A 120 5.46 23.45 -13.87
C GLN A 120 6.85 23.59 -13.23
N LYS A 121 6.92 24.14 -12.01
CA LYS A 121 8.13 24.17 -11.20
C LYS A 121 8.61 22.74 -10.91
N ILE A 122 9.93 22.55 -10.96
CA ILE A 122 10.58 21.29 -10.63
C ILE A 122 10.21 20.92 -9.18
N PRO A 123 9.73 19.68 -8.92
CA PRO A 123 9.43 19.25 -7.56
C PRO A 123 10.67 19.32 -6.66
N GLN A 124 10.46 19.58 -5.37
CA GLN A 124 11.53 19.42 -4.39
C GLN A 124 11.97 17.96 -4.34
N LEU A 125 13.28 17.75 -4.15
CA LEU A 125 13.83 16.41 -4.00
C LEU A 125 13.24 15.72 -2.76
N PRO A 126 13.05 14.39 -2.80
CA PRO A 126 12.75 13.63 -1.61
C PRO A 126 13.82 13.85 -0.52
N PRO A 127 13.45 13.87 0.78
CA PRO A 127 14.39 14.10 1.87
C PRO A 127 15.54 13.07 1.90
N GLU A 128 16.72 13.52 2.33
CA GLU A 128 18.00 12.82 2.11
C GLU A 128 18.25 11.60 3.02
N THR A 129 17.33 11.30 3.92
CA THR A 129 17.49 10.43 5.11
C THR A 129 17.01 8.97 4.95
N ALA A 130 16.97 8.42 3.73
CA ALA A 130 16.45 7.07 3.44
C ALA A 130 17.55 5.97 3.37
N PRO A 131 17.30 4.72 3.83
CA PRO A 131 18.22 3.57 3.76
C PRO A 131 18.35 2.96 2.35
N SER A 132 19.32 2.04 2.14
CA SER A 132 19.88 1.72 0.81
C SER A 132 18.93 1.15 -0.26
N ALA A 133 17.86 0.45 0.10
CA ALA A 133 16.89 -0.08 -0.88
C ALA A 133 15.89 0.97 -1.36
N ALA A 134 15.39 1.81 -0.43
CA ALA A 134 14.65 3.02 -0.75
C ALA A 134 15.54 4.05 -1.48
N ARG A 135 16.85 4.06 -1.20
CA ARG A 135 17.84 4.91 -1.86
C ARG A 135 17.95 4.63 -3.36
N ALA A 136 17.86 3.39 -3.85
CA ALA A 136 17.95 3.12 -5.29
C ALA A 136 16.78 3.72 -6.09
N ARG A 137 15.53 3.56 -5.61
CA ARG A 137 14.32 4.17 -6.20
C ARG A 137 14.24 5.67 -5.93
N ARG A 138 14.72 6.14 -4.77
CA ARG A 138 14.87 7.58 -4.48
C ARG A 138 15.92 8.22 -5.38
N ASP A 139 17.03 7.55 -5.61
CA ASP A 139 18.11 7.97 -6.51
C ASP A 139 17.62 7.91 -7.95
N GLU A 140 16.82 6.91 -8.33
CA GLU A 140 16.12 6.87 -9.62
C GLU A 140 15.16 8.06 -9.74
N THR A 141 14.35 8.33 -8.73
CA THR A 141 13.44 9.49 -8.68
C THR A 141 14.24 10.80 -8.76
N ALA A 142 15.34 10.92 -8.02
CA ALA A 142 16.23 12.07 -8.03
C ALA A 142 16.93 12.24 -9.38
N ARG A 143 17.36 11.15 -10.02
CA ARG A 143 17.92 11.13 -11.38
C ARG A 143 16.87 11.59 -12.40
N LEU A 144 15.62 11.12 -12.28
CA LEU A 144 14.52 11.55 -13.13
C LEU A 144 14.21 13.03 -12.93
N ILE A 145 14.14 13.50 -11.68
CA ILE A 145 13.99 14.94 -11.35
C ILE A 145 15.13 15.76 -11.97
N HIS A 146 16.38 15.30 -11.83
CA HIS A 146 17.54 15.97 -12.40
C HIS A 146 17.52 15.97 -13.94
N LYS A 147 17.10 14.88 -14.57
CA LYS A 147 16.88 14.78 -16.02
C LYS A 147 15.79 15.76 -16.47
N SER A 148 14.66 15.81 -15.78
CA SER A 148 13.57 16.78 -16.06
C SER A 148 14.09 18.22 -15.93
N ARG A 149 14.90 18.51 -14.90
CA ARG A 149 15.55 19.82 -14.72
C ARG A 149 16.46 20.19 -15.89
N GLN A 150 17.34 19.29 -16.33
CA GLN A 150 18.23 19.54 -17.47
C GLN A 150 17.46 19.76 -18.78
N VAL A 151 16.35 19.03 -18.99
CA VAL A 151 15.48 19.21 -20.15
C VAL A 151 14.82 20.59 -20.12
N GLU A 152 14.31 21.02 -18.96
CA GLU A 152 13.68 22.33 -18.80
C GLU A 152 14.67 23.49 -18.97
N GLU A 153 15.89 23.38 -18.41
CA GLU A 153 16.96 24.36 -18.58
C GLU A 153 17.42 24.47 -20.06
N ARG A 154 17.51 23.35 -20.79
CA ARG A 154 17.78 23.33 -22.25
C ARG A 154 16.65 23.98 -23.06
N ARG A 155 15.41 23.91 -22.58
CA ARG A 155 14.26 24.54 -23.24
C ARG A 155 14.20 26.03 -22.97
N GLU A 156 14.48 26.44 -21.75
CA GLU A 156 14.51 27.85 -21.38
C GLU A 156 15.64 28.59 -22.12
N THR A 157 16.80 27.96 -22.30
CA THR A 157 17.90 28.48 -23.13
C THR A 157 17.52 28.58 -24.61
N LYS A 158 16.83 27.58 -25.18
CA LYS A 158 16.28 27.65 -26.55
C LYS A 158 15.21 28.74 -26.71
N ARG A 159 14.32 28.93 -25.73
CA ARG A 159 13.32 30.02 -25.73
C ARG A 159 14.00 31.40 -25.66
N LYS A 160 15.03 31.55 -24.82
CA LYS A 160 15.82 32.79 -24.72
C LYS A 160 16.64 33.06 -25.98
N GLN A 161 17.11 32.03 -26.70
CA GLN A 161 17.78 32.17 -28.00
C GLN A 161 16.79 32.51 -29.14
N GLY A 162 15.61 31.87 -29.18
CA GLY A 162 14.57 32.19 -30.17
C GLY A 162 13.92 33.57 -29.98
N SER A 163 13.92 34.10 -28.76
CA SER A 163 13.50 35.48 -28.46
C SER A 163 14.55 36.54 -28.86
N ARG A 164 15.78 36.15 -29.21
CA ARG A 164 16.87 37.07 -29.59
C ARG A 164 17.05 37.21 -31.10
N SER A 165 16.37 36.41 -31.92
CA SER A 165 16.28 36.65 -33.37
C SER A 165 15.05 37.49 -33.68
N GLY A 166 15.14 38.80 -33.39
CA GLY A 166 14.26 39.79 -33.99
C GLY A 166 14.58 39.89 -35.48
N PHE A 167 13.88 39.13 -36.32
CA PHE A 167 13.83 39.41 -37.74
C PHE A 167 12.87 40.58 -37.95
N ALA A 168 13.42 41.70 -38.41
CA ALA A 168 12.66 42.83 -38.91
C ALA A 168 11.79 42.39 -40.10
N PRO A 169 10.54 42.88 -40.23
CA PRO A 169 9.75 42.60 -41.42
C PRO A 169 10.28 43.48 -42.56
N GLN A 170 10.98 42.88 -43.52
CA GLN A 170 11.13 43.48 -44.84
C GLN A 170 9.99 42.98 -45.71
N SER A 171 9.08 43.89 -46.02
CA SER A 171 8.02 43.76 -47.02
C SER A 171 8.63 43.55 -48.41
N PRO A 172 8.01 42.74 -49.28
CA PRO A 172 8.07 42.99 -50.72
C PRO A 172 6.72 43.50 -51.22
N GLU A 173 6.77 44.63 -51.92
CA GLU A 173 5.68 45.26 -52.64
C GLU A 173 5.18 44.38 -53.80
N ILE A 174 3.88 44.48 -54.11
CA ILE A 174 3.22 43.87 -55.27
C ILE A 174 2.87 44.98 -56.28
N SER A 175 3.34 44.89 -57.53
CA SER A 175 2.74 45.45 -58.78
C SER A 175 3.73 45.31 -59.95
N MET A 176 3.44 44.96 -61.22
CA MET A 176 2.22 45.00 -62.04
C MET A 176 2.24 43.91 -63.17
N MET A 177 1.07 43.74 -63.79
CA MET A 177 0.60 42.88 -64.90
C MET A 177 1.35 43.08 -66.25
N SER A 178 1.80 42.00 -66.94
CA SER A 178 1.23 41.30 -68.15
C SER A 178 1.89 41.71 -69.50
N PRO A 179 1.64 41.02 -70.66
CA PRO A 179 1.96 39.63 -71.06
C PRO A 179 2.67 39.55 -72.46
N ALA A 180 3.18 38.38 -72.90
CA ALA A 180 3.20 37.92 -74.32
C ALA A 180 3.96 36.58 -74.53
N HIS A 181 3.39 35.69 -75.37
CA HIS A 181 4.08 34.59 -76.08
C HIS A 181 4.81 35.10 -77.34
N PRO A 182 5.78 34.36 -77.90
CA PRO A 182 5.48 33.49 -79.05
C PRO A 182 6.22 32.13 -79.07
N SER A 183 5.77 31.28 -80.00
CA SER A 183 6.01 29.83 -80.15
C SER A 183 7.22 29.46 -81.08
N PRO A 184 7.24 28.35 -81.86
CA PRO A 184 7.98 27.09 -81.62
C PRO A 184 8.96 26.70 -82.77
N GLY A 185 9.57 25.50 -82.73
CA GLY A 185 10.30 24.90 -83.85
C GLY A 185 10.20 23.37 -83.88
N SER A 186 9.84 22.82 -85.05
CA SER A 186 9.41 21.45 -85.35
C SER A 186 10.47 20.56 -86.00
N ASN A 187 10.25 19.23 -85.98
CA ASN A 187 10.43 18.21 -87.05
C ASN A 187 10.80 16.85 -86.42
N ALA A 188 10.43 15.65 -86.88
CA ALA A 188 9.41 15.12 -87.80
C ALA A 188 9.49 13.56 -87.74
N ASN A 189 8.36 12.87 -88.01
CA ASN A 189 8.17 11.51 -88.58
C ASN A 189 8.60 10.23 -87.81
N MET A 190 7.63 9.33 -87.47
CA MET A 190 7.11 8.13 -88.23
C MET A 190 8.15 6.98 -88.32
N ASP A 191 7.89 5.67 -88.16
CA ASP A 191 6.68 4.83 -88.20
C ASP A 191 7.04 3.39 -87.68
N SER A 192 6.14 2.72 -86.91
CA SER A 192 5.74 1.27 -86.85
C SER A 192 6.76 0.07 -86.86
N PRO A 193 6.40 -1.21 -86.54
CA PRO A 193 5.47 -1.84 -85.56
C PRO A 193 6.04 -3.08 -84.77
N ALA A 194 5.19 -3.73 -83.94
CA ALA A 194 5.31 -4.85 -82.95
C ALA A 194 5.91 -6.22 -83.46
N PRO A 195 5.95 -7.40 -82.73
CA PRO A 195 5.30 -7.82 -81.44
C PRO A 195 6.00 -8.91 -80.53
N MET A 196 5.32 -9.26 -79.41
CA MET A 196 5.18 -10.57 -78.68
C MET A 196 6.34 -11.25 -77.90
N ASP A 197 6.09 -11.53 -76.60
CA ASP A 197 6.05 -12.87 -75.93
C ASP A 197 6.02 -12.68 -74.38
N VAL A 198 4.87 -12.81 -73.68
CA VAL A 198 4.23 -13.99 -73.02
C VAL A 198 5.05 -14.69 -71.91
N ALA A 199 4.62 -14.49 -70.65
CA ALA A 199 4.42 -15.47 -69.55
C ALA A 199 4.14 -14.68 -68.23
N ASP A 200 2.91 -14.58 -67.71
CA ASP A 200 2.15 -15.58 -66.91
C ASP A 200 2.87 -15.85 -65.55
N SER A 201 2.32 -15.63 -64.35
CA SER A 201 0.98 -15.92 -63.82
C SER A 201 0.85 -15.45 -62.36
N SER A 202 -0.39 -15.23 -61.91
CA SER A 202 -0.91 -15.28 -60.51
C SER A 202 -0.47 -14.19 -59.51
N ASP A 203 -1.24 -13.75 -58.52
CA ASP A 203 -2.69 -13.70 -58.23
C ASP A 203 -2.82 -12.85 -56.95
N ASP A 204 -3.96 -12.19 -56.82
CA ASP A 204 -4.65 -11.79 -55.59
C ASP A 204 -4.04 -10.78 -54.60
N ASP A 205 -4.64 -9.59 -54.65
CA ASP A 205 -4.94 -8.74 -53.52
C ASP A 205 -5.47 -9.54 -52.32
N ASN A 206 -4.74 -9.54 -51.20
CA ASN A 206 -5.33 -9.87 -49.91
C ASN A 206 -4.88 -8.91 -48.80
N TYR A 207 -5.88 -8.57 -48.01
CA TYR A 207 -5.94 -7.66 -46.88
C TYR A 207 -4.97 -8.09 -45.76
N ASP A 208 -4.07 -7.21 -45.31
CA ASP A 208 -3.33 -7.33 -44.04
C ASP A 208 -3.16 -5.90 -43.50
N GLY A 209 -3.82 -5.47 -42.42
CA GLY A 209 -3.65 -6.02 -41.09
C GLY A 209 -2.46 -5.33 -40.42
N HIS A 210 -2.75 -4.38 -39.52
CA HIS A 210 -1.74 -3.59 -38.83
C HIS A 210 -0.73 -4.46 -38.07
N VAL A 211 0.48 -4.60 -38.62
CA VAL A 211 1.68 -4.97 -37.86
C VAL A 211 2.52 -3.69 -37.71
N GLU A 212 2.22 -2.85 -36.70
CA GLU A 212 3.19 -1.83 -36.30
C GLU A 212 4.45 -2.55 -35.80
N SER A 213 5.58 -2.32 -36.46
CA SER A 213 6.86 -2.91 -36.09
C SER A 213 7.24 -2.52 -34.65
N ALA A 214 7.63 -3.50 -33.82
CA ALA A 214 8.11 -3.30 -32.45
C ALA A 214 9.22 -2.23 -32.32
N THR A 215 9.93 -1.93 -33.41
CA THR A 215 10.93 -0.86 -33.47
C THR A 215 10.33 0.55 -33.43
N VAL A 216 9.15 0.76 -34.04
CA VAL A 216 8.41 2.02 -34.03
C VAL A 216 7.77 2.24 -32.65
N GLU A 217 7.22 1.18 -32.05
CA GLU A 217 6.71 1.17 -30.68
C GLU A 217 7.82 1.54 -29.68
N ALA A 218 8.99 0.89 -29.77
CA ALA A 218 10.15 1.16 -28.91
C ALA A 218 10.69 2.60 -29.08
N HIS A 219 10.68 3.14 -30.30
CA HIS A 219 11.07 4.53 -30.54
C HIS A 219 10.06 5.51 -29.94
N ARG A 220 8.75 5.23 -30.03
CA ARG A 220 7.69 6.00 -29.38
C ARG A 220 7.81 5.92 -27.85
N GLN A 221 8.07 4.74 -27.28
CA GLN A 221 8.32 4.51 -25.85
C GLN A 221 9.47 5.40 -25.35
N ARG A 222 10.62 5.33 -26.04
CA ARG A 222 11.81 6.11 -25.69
C ARG A 222 11.55 7.62 -25.74
N LYS A 223 10.80 8.08 -26.74
CA LYS A 223 10.40 9.49 -26.86
C LYS A 223 9.44 9.90 -25.74
N ARG A 224 8.49 9.04 -25.34
CA ARG A 224 7.61 9.28 -24.18
C ARG A 224 8.40 9.39 -22.87
N GLU A 225 9.40 8.54 -22.66
CA GLU A 225 10.30 8.58 -21.49
C GLU A 225 11.22 9.81 -21.46
N GLU A 226 11.54 10.39 -22.60
CA GLU A 226 12.27 11.67 -22.66
C GLU A 226 11.44 12.84 -22.14
N HIS A 227 10.12 12.75 -22.24
CA HIS A 227 9.17 13.77 -21.78
C HIS A 227 8.50 13.44 -20.43
N ALA A 228 8.98 12.41 -19.74
CA ALA A 228 8.46 12.05 -18.43
C ALA A 228 8.76 13.15 -17.40
N LYS A 229 7.76 13.45 -16.56
CA LYS A 229 7.82 14.50 -15.53
C LYS A 229 7.54 13.91 -14.17
N VAL A 230 8.27 14.37 -13.16
CA VAL A 230 7.99 14.02 -11.77
C VAL A 230 7.12 15.09 -11.15
N ILE A 231 6.07 14.68 -10.43
CA ILE A 231 5.12 15.56 -9.74
C ILE A 231 5.12 15.14 -8.26
N CYS A 232 5.26 16.10 -7.35
CA CYS A 232 5.11 15.89 -5.92
C CYS A 232 3.74 16.43 -5.48
N VAL A 233 2.93 15.57 -4.88
CA VAL A 233 1.64 15.92 -4.30
C VAL A 233 1.75 15.86 -2.79
N GLU A 234 1.45 16.96 -2.12
CA GLU A 234 1.44 17.04 -0.66
C GLU A 234 0.02 17.29 -0.17
N VAL A 235 -0.42 16.49 0.79
CA VAL A 235 -1.75 16.57 1.40
C VAL A 235 -1.59 16.63 2.91
N GLU A 236 -2.08 17.70 3.53
CA GLU A 236 -2.23 17.79 4.99
C GLU A 236 -3.66 17.40 5.36
N TRP A 237 -3.79 16.50 6.33
CA TRP A 237 -5.06 15.90 6.69
C TRP A 237 -5.14 15.61 8.19
N GLU A 238 -6.37 15.53 8.68
CA GLU A 238 -6.70 15.09 10.03
C GLU A 238 -7.70 13.93 9.95
N LEU A 239 -7.57 12.97 10.85
CA LEU A 239 -8.50 11.85 10.99
C LEU A 239 -9.16 11.97 12.37
N LEU A 240 -10.41 12.42 12.36
CA LEU A 240 -11.23 12.61 13.55
C LEU A 240 -12.25 11.46 13.62
N HIS A 241 -12.28 10.73 14.73
CA HIS A 241 -13.23 9.62 14.95
C HIS A 241 -13.25 8.59 13.81
N PRO A 242 -12.14 7.86 13.58
CA PRO A 242 -12.08 6.88 12.51
C PRO A 242 -13.19 5.82 12.66
N ARG A 243 -13.98 5.65 11.60
CA ARG A 243 -15.01 4.61 11.46
C ARG A 243 -14.42 3.27 11.01
N SER A 244 -13.27 3.33 10.35
CA SER A 244 -12.58 2.17 9.78
C SER A 244 -11.07 2.41 9.65
N GLY A 245 -10.29 1.38 9.36
CA GLY A 245 -8.86 1.47 9.03
C GLY A 245 -7.94 1.73 10.23
N VAL A 246 -8.39 2.50 11.21
CA VAL A 246 -7.66 2.83 12.46
C VAL A 246 -8.60 2.66 13.64
N VAL A 247 -8.10 2.03 14.70
CA VAL A 247 -8.83 1.82 15.94
C VAL A 247 -8.05 2.45 17.08
N PHE A 248 -8.73 3.30 17.86
CA PHE A 248 -8.26 3.77 19.16
C PHE A 248 -8.93 2.94 20.26
N LYS A 249 -8.13 2.39 21.17
CA LYS A 249 -8.61 1.65 22.34
C LYS A 249 -8.24 2.43 23.59
N ALA A 250 -9.27 2.76 24.35
CA ALA A 250 -9.12 3.36 25.67
C ALA A 250 -8.54 2.34 26.65
N ALA A 251 -7.81 2.85 27.63
CA ALA A 251 -7.17 2.06 28.67
C ALA A 251 -8.22 1.32 29.49
N ARG A 252 -7.96 0.04 29.75
CA ARG A 252 -8.73 -0.76 30.69
C ARG A 252 -7.92 -0.87 31.99
N GLU A 253 -8.48 -0.36 33.08
CA GLU A 253 -7.77 -0.31 34.37
C GLU A 253 -7.27 -1.71 34.76
N GLY A 254 -5.99 -1.80 35.11
CA GLY A 254 -5.34 -3.06 35.49
C GLY A 254 -5.05 -4.04 34.36
N PHE A 255 -5.46 -3.74 33.11
CA PHE A 255 -5.29 -4.66 31.98
C PHE A 255 -4.43 -4.06 30.87
N SER A 256 -4.80 -2.92 30.30
CA SER A 256 -4.12 -2.36 29.13
C SER A 256 -4.14 -0.84 29.07
N ALA A 257 -3.04 -0.26 28.63
CA ALA A 257 -2.96 1.18 28.37
C ALA A 257 -3.69 1.59 27.08
N ASN A 258 -3.93 2.90 26.93
CA ASN A 258 -4.37 3.50 25.67
C ASN A 258 -3.42 3.06 24.55
N HIS A 259 -4.00 2.70 23.41
CA HIS A 259 -3.24 2.35 22.21
C HIS A 259 -4.08 2.56 20.95
N MET A 260 -3.38 2.64 19.84
CA MET A 260 -3.92 2.79 18.49
C MET A 260 -3.30 1.73 17.59
N TYR A 261 -4.07 1.18 16.67
CA TYR A 261 -3.54 0.35 15.60
C TYR A 261 -4.36 0.48 14.33
N THR A 262 -3.73 0.16 13.20
CA THR A 262 -4.40 0.01 11.92
C THR A 262 -5.03 -1.37 11.81
N THR A 263 -6.20 -1.44 11.19
CA THR A 263 -6.88 -2.69 10.88
C THR A 263 -7.43 -2.62 9.47
N TYR A 264 -7.79 -3.78 8.96
CA TYR A 264 -8.60 -3.90 7.77
C TYR A 264 -10.07 -3.55 8.08
N SER A 265 -10.78 -2.99 7.10
CA SER A 265 -12.10 -2.39 7.32
C SER A 265 -13.18 -3.36 7.80
N HIS A 266 -13.18 -4.60 7.29
CA HIS A 266 -14.24 -5.56 7.57
C HIS A 266 -13.73 -7.00 7.84
N ALA A 267 -12.65 -7.43 7.19
CA ALA A 267 -12.00 -8.73 7.36
C ALA A 267 -10.48 -8.64 7.14
N PRO A 268 -9.67 -9.59 7.64
CA PRO A 268 -8.23 -9.61 7.36
C PRO A 268 -7.96 -9.60 5.86
N MET A 269 -6.94 -8.86 5.45
CA MET A 269 -6.57 -8.67 4.04
C MET A 269 -7.58 -7.87 3.21
N ASP A 270 -8.50 -7.12 3.83
CA ASP A 270 -9.34 -6.23 3.03
C ASP A 270 -8.54 -5.15 2.32
N MET A 271 -9.12 -4.72 1.21
CA MET A 271 -8.48 -3.90 0.22
C MET A 271 -8.59 -2.40 0.52
N ASP A 272 -9.38 -2.02 1.55
CA ASP A 272 -9.75 -0.64 1.88
C ASP A 272 -9.05 -0.07 3.12
N GLY A 273 -8.15 -0.84 3.77
CA GLY A 273 -7.44 -0.39 4.96
C GLY A 273 -6.70 0.95 4.79
N PRO A 274 -5.84 1.11 3.77
CA PRO A 274 -4.93 2.26 3.72
C PRO A 274 -5.57 3.58 3.34
N ARG A 275 -6.57 3.53 2.45
CA ARG A 275 -7.36 4.73 2.08
C ARG A 275 -8.16 5.29 3.24
N CYS A 276 -8.45 4.48 4.28
CA CYS A 276 -9.20 4.89 5.45
C CYS A 276 -8.37 5.65 6.50
N TRP A 277 -7.05 5.78 6.35
CA TRP A 277 -6.24 6.53 7.31
C TRP A 277 -5.34 7.58 6.68
N PHE A 278 -4.82 7.37 5.47
CA PHE A 278 -4.07 8.41 4.76
C PHE A 278 -4.34 8.43 3.24
N PRO A 279 -4.22 9.60 2.57
CA PRO A 279 -4.34 9.70 1.12
C PRO A 279 -3.26 8.88 0.39
N CYS A 280 -3.63 8.00 -0.54
CA CYS A 280 -2.68 7.12 -1.21
C CYS A 280 -3.13 6.65 -2.59
N VAL A 281 -2.25 5.92 -3.29
CA VAL A 281 -2.61 5.13 -4.48
C VAL A 281 -2.83 3.69 -4.03
N ASP A 282 -4.06 3.35 -3.69
CA ASP A 282 -4.40 2.06 -3.09
C ASP A 282 -4.75 0.99 -4.13
N HIS A 283 -3.69 0.45 -4.74
CA HIS A 283 -3.80 -0.62 -5.73
C HIS A 283 -2.76 -1.72 -5.47
N ALA A 284 -3.12 -2.99 -5.69
CA ALA A 284 -2.28 -4.14 -5.34
C ALA A 284 -0.97 -4.19 -6.13
N SER A 285 -1.05 -3.87 -7.42
CA SER A 285 0.09 -3.88 -8.33
C SER A 285 0.98 -2.65 -8.22
N ILE A 286 0.58 -1.66 -7.43
CA ILE A 286 1.38 -0.48 -7.15
C ILE A 286 2.25 -0.73 -5.93
N LEU A 287 3.56 -0.82 -6.16
CA LEU A 287 4.53 -1.11 -5.13
C LEU A 287 5.55 0.01 -5.05
N ILE A 288 5.61 0.66 -3.90
CA ILE A 288 6.51 1.78 -3.65
C ILE A 288 7.23 1.59 -2.32
N SER A 289 8.25 2.42 -2.09
CA SER A 289 8.87 2.56 -0.77
C SER A 289 8.17 3.65 0.03
N TYR A 290 8.06 3.43 1.34
CA TYR A 290 7.52 4.36 2.32
C TYR A 290 8.61 4.79 3.29
N ASP A 291 8.72 6.09 3.52
CA ASP A 291 9.38 6.64 4.70
C ASP A 291 8.31 7.24 5.63
N VAL A 292 8.31 6.81 6.88
CA VAL A 292 7.28 7.20 7.84
C VAL A 292 7.92 7.77 9.08
N THR A 293 7.54 9.00 9.41
CA THR A 293 7.87 9.66 10.67
C THR A 293 6.62 9.62 11.55
N VAL A 294 6.76 9.16 12.80
CA VAL A 294 5.69 9.10 13.79
C VAL A 294 6.10 9.90 15.01
N ARG A 295 5.36 10.96 15.32
CA ARG A 295 5.56 11.83 16.48
C ARG A 295 4.50 11.54 17.54
N VAL A 296 4.96 11.26 18.76
CA VAL A 296 4.10 10.90 19.91
C VAL A 296 4.36 11.81 21.10
N ALA A 297 3.33 11.98 21.92
CA ALA A 297 3.32 12.96 23.02
C ALA A 297 4.09 12.53 24.29
N SER A 298 4.49 11.26 24.41
CA SER A 298 5.18 10.76 25.62
C SER A 298 6.30 9.78 25.27
N PRO A 299 7.46 9.80 25.96
CA PRO A 299 8.56 8.87 25.71
C PRO A 299 8.26 7.43 26.14
N LYS A 300 7.15 7.23 26.86
CA LYS A 300 6.65 5.91 27.24
C LYS A 300 5.80 5.26 26.13
N ILE A 301 5.48 5.98 25.06
CA ILE A 301 4.72 5.49 23.92
C ILE A 301 5.69 5.02 22.85
N THR A 302 5.49 3.81 22.35
CA THR A 302 6.27 3.21 21.28
C THR A 302 5.41 3.13 20.03
N ALA A 303 6.00 3.47 18.87
CA ALA A 303 5.41 3.22 17.56
C ALA A 303 6.03 1.97 16.91
N ALA A 304 5.24 1.25 16.14
CA ALA A 304 5.65 0.12 15.33
C ALA A 304 5.02 0.27 13.94
N PHE A 305 5.86 0.24 12.92
CA PHE A 305 5.46 0.36 11.52
C PHE A 305 6.19 -0.71 10.71
N ASN A 306 5.74 -0.94 9.48
CA ASN A 306 6.42 -1.78 8.51
C ASN A 306 7.90 -1.43 8.31
N GLY A 307 8.71 -2.45 8.06
CA GLY A 307 10.10 -2.27 7.67
C GLY A 307 11.02 -2.00 8.85
N ARG A 308 12.04 -1.17 8.61
CA ARG A 308 13.14 -0.93 9.55
C ARG A 308 12.94 0.39 10.28
N LEU A 309 13.08 0.36 11.61
CA LEU A 309 13.29 1.55 12.42
C LEU A 309 14.70 2.10 12.14
N LEU A 310 14.77 3.34 11.66
CA LEU A 310 16.01 4.05 11.35
C LEU A 310 16.52 4.82 12.55
N GLU A 311 15.63 5.54 13.22
CA GLU A 311 15.95 6.47 14.30
C GLU A 311 14.77 6.55 15.29
N SER A 312 15.10 6.69 16.57
CA SER A 312 14.16 6.98 17.64
C SER A 312 14.77 8.06 18.51
N THR A 313 14.20 9.26 18.47
CA THR A 313 14.76 10.43 19.16
C THR A 313 13.75 10.93 20.18
N THR A 314 14.15 10.92 21.45
CA THR A 314 13.42 11.57 22.54
C THR A 314 13.90 13.01 22.63
N LEU A 315 12.97 13.95 22.56
CA LEU A 315 13.24 15.34 22.87
C LEU A 315 13.22 15.43 24.39
N ASP A 316 14.37 15.75 24.98
CA ASP A 316 14.46 16.02 26.41
C ASP A 316 13.62 17.27 26.70
N ASP A 317 12.62 17.11 27.58
CA ASP A 317 12.00 18.26 28.23
C ASP A 317 13.10 18.85 29.12
N ASP A 318 13.86 19.81 28.59
CA ASP A 318 14.84 20.58 29.34
C ASP A 318 14.17 21.04 30.64
N ASP A 319 14.75 20.65 31.78
CA ASP A 319 14.22 20.79 33.12
C ASP A 319 13.67 22.20 33.35
N GLY A 320 12.37 22.36 33.10
CA GLY A 320 11.58 23.49 33.53
C GLY A 320 11.30 23.29 34.99
N ASP A 321 12.29 23.62 35.81
CA ASP A 321 12.19 23.91 37.24
C ASP A 321 10.76 24.31 37.61
N ASP A 322 10.13 23.53 38.49
CA ASP A 322 8.94 23.91 39.24
C ASP A 322 9.31 25.05 40.20
N GLY A 323 9.74 26.19 39.63
CA GLY A 323 9.97 27.44 40.30
C GLY A 323 8.64 28.14 40.46
N ASP A 324 8.06 28.00 41.65
CA ASP A 324 7.04 28.83 42.28
C ASP A 324 6.86 30.20 41.60
N ALA A 325 5.89 30.29 40.68
CA ALA A 325 5.51 31.53 40.03
C ALA A 325 4.61 32.33 40.99
N GLY A 326 5.26 33.03 41.92
CA GLY A 326 4.68 34.14 42.65
C GLY A 326 4.05 35.14 41.70
N ALA A 327 2.80 35.48 41.97
CA ALA A 327 2.04 36.48 41.24
C ALA A 327 2.75 37.85 41.25
N ASN A 328 3.03 38.41 40.07
CA ASN A 328 2.86 39.85 39.83
C ASN A 328 2.85 40.19 38.33
N GLY A 329 1.93 41.10 37.98
CA GLY A 329 1.49 41.36 36.62
C GLY A 329 2.39 42.24 35.74
N GLY A 330 1.99 42.38 34.48
CA GLY A 330 2.59 43.28 33.50
C GLY A 330 2.21 42.90 32.07
N THR A 331 1.48 43.78 31.41
CA THR A 331 0.85 43.74 30.08
C THR A 331 1.73 43.39 28.87
N ASP A 332 1.02 42.93 27.83
CA ASP A 332 1.29 43.04 26.39
C ASP A 332 2.38 42.19 25.73
N GLY A 333 1.91 41.24 24.91
CA GLY A 333 2.70 40.47 23.96
C GLY A 333 1.99 39.16 23.61
N MET A 334 1.04 39.20 22.66
CA MET A 334 0.37 38.01 22.14
C MET A 334 1.35 37.17 21.31
N ALA A 335 2.26 36.46 21.98
CA ALA A 335 3.04 35.39 21.41
C ALA A 335 2.16 34.14 21.37
N VAL A 336 1.70 33.79 20.16
CA VAL A 336 1.03 32.52 19.86
C VAL A 336 2.02 31.39 20.16
N ARG A 337 1.95 30.85 21.37
CA ARG A 337 2.76 29.72 21.84
C ARG A 337 2.23 28.45 21.16
N LYS A 338 2.68 28.14 19.93
CA LYS A 338 2.48 26.82 19.30
C LYS A 338 3.37 25.79 20.01
N ARG A 339 3.02 25.38 21.23
CA ARG A 339 3.59 24.18 21.88
C ARG A 339 2.75 22.98 21.48
N THR A 340 3.14 22.30 20.42
CA THR A 340 2.80 20.87 20.28
C THR A 340 3.97 20.11 20.89
N SER A 341 3.87 19.81 22.17
CA SER A 341 4.88 19.12 22.98
C SER A 341 4.91 17.63 22.63
N TYR A 342 5.43 17.29 21.45
CA TYR A 342 5.80 15.92 21.14
C TYR A 342 7.14 15.64 21.81
N SER A 343 7.23 14.54 22.54
CA SER A 343 8.44 14.17 23.28
C SER A 343 9.28 13.15 22.53
N THR A 344 8.72 12.45 21.53
CA THR A 344 9.42 11.34 20.88
C THR A 344 9.04 11.20 19.41
N CYS A 345 10.06 11.00 18.58
CA CYS A 345 9.96 10.86 17.14
C CYS A 345 10.56 9.51 16.70
N TYR A 346 9.78 8.74 15.95
CA TYR A 346 10.21 7.47 15.35
C TYR A 346 10.28 7.61 13.84
N ARG A 347 11.38 7.20 13.22
CA ARG A 347 11.54 7.20 11.76
C ARG A 347 11.67 5.77 11.23
N PHE A 348 10.77 5.38 10.35
CA PHE A 348 10.74 4.06 9.71
C PHE A 348 10.94 4.17 8.21
N SER A 349 11.42 3.10 7.60
CA SER A 349 11.48 2.96 6.15
C SER A 349 11.28 1.52 5.70
N THR A 350 10.50 1.33 4.65
CA THR A 350 10.27 0.01 4.05
C THR A 350 11.42 -0.35 3.13
N GLU A 351 12.17 -1.40 3.46
CA GLU A 351 13.25 -1.90 2.61
C GLU A 351 12.74 -2.66 1.38
N THR A 352 11.55 -3.26 1.47
CA THR A 352 10.85 -3.96 0.39
C THR A 352 9.81 -3.05 -0.24
N LEU A 353 9.65 -3.12 -1.57
CA LEU A 353 8.54 -2.45 -2.24
C LEU A 353 7.22 -3.03 -1.73
N THR A 354 6.35 -2.16 -1.26
CA THR A 354 5.16 -2.54 -0.51
C THR A 354 3.94 -1.86 -1.14
N ALA A 355 2.82 -2.57 -1.26
CA ALA A 355 1.56 -1.97 -1.64
C ALA A 355 1.00 -1.16 -0.46
N ALA A 356 0.23 -0.10 -0.71
CA ALA A 356 -0.35 0.70 0.37
C ALA A 356 -1.13 -0.16 1.39
N ARG A 357 -1.87 -1.16 0.92
CA ARG A 357 -2.66 -2.07 1.78
C ARG A 357 -1.86 -3.02 2.66
N ALA A 358 -0.57 -3.17 2.39
CA ALA A 358 0.33 -3.99 3.17
C ALA A 358 1.06 -3.18 4.24
N VAL A 359 0.85 -1.85 4.32
CA VAL A 359 1.38 -1.02 5.42
C VAL A 359 0.39 -0.94 6.59
N GLY A 360 0.93 -0.96 7.80
CA GLY A 360 0.20 -0.81 9.05
C GLY A 360 1.02 -0.07 10.10
N LEU A 361 0.34 0.40 11.13
CA LEU A 361 0.91 1.16 12.25
C LEU A 361 0.26 0.70 13.55
N ALA A 362 1.07 0.52 14.59
CA ALA A 362 0.60 0.39 15.96
C ALA A 362 1.34 1.40 16.85
N VAL A 363 0.62 2.09 17.72
CA VAL A 363 1.15 3.10 18.65
C VAL A 363 0.55 2.87 20.02
N GLY A 364 1.38 2.72 21.04
CA GLY A 364 0.90 2.38 22.37
C GLY A 364 2.04 2.23 23.36
N ARG A 365 1.69 1.95 24.62
CA ARG A 365 2.71 1.69 25.66
C ARG A 365 3.12 0.23 25.59
N PHE A 366 4.06 -0.08 24.70
CA PHE A 366 4.53 -1.45 24.49
C PHE A 366 5.77 -1.77 25.34
N ALA A 367 5.85 -3.02 25.80
CA ALA A 367 7.09 -3.66 26.21
C ALA A 367 7.64 -4.45 25.03
N ALA A 368 8.94 -4.30 24.75
CA ALA A 368 9.58 -5.08 23.71
C ALA A 368 10.07 -6.42 24.27
N TRP A 369 9.89 -7.46 23.45
CA TRP A 369 10.50 -8.76 23.62
C TRP A 369 11.33 -9.07 22.39
N ASP A 370 12.63 -9.28 22.57
CA ASP A 370 13.50 -9.79 21.51
C ASP A 370 13.64 -11.30 21.67
N VAL A 371 13.36 -12.04 20.60
CA VAL A 371 13.48 -13.51 20.65
C VAL A 371 14.96 -13.87 20.80
N PRO A 372 15.34 -14.62 21.85
CA PRO A 372 16.72 -15.02 22.05
C PRO A 372 17.26 -15.75 20.82
N HIS A 373 18.49 -15.41 20.41
CA HIS A 373 19.17 -16.04 19.28
C HIS A 373 18.51 -15.85 17.90
N SER A 374 17.49 -14.98 17.76
CA SER A 374 16.93 -14.61 16.46
C SER A 374 16.60 -13.11 16.37
N PRO A 375 17.42 -12.30 15.68
CA PRO A 375 17.13 -10.89 15.45
C PRO A 375 15.98 -10.67 14.44
N ARG A 376 15.43 -11.75 13.86
CA ARG A 376 14.42 -11.70 12.81
C ARG A 376 13.01 -11.46 13.35
N VAL A 377 12.75 -11.68 14.64
CA VAL A 377 11.42 -11.53 15.23
C VAL A 377 11.50 -10.59 16.43
N LYS A 378 10.64 -9.57 16.44
CA LYS A 378 10.46 -8.66 17.57
C LYS A 378 9.02 -8.72 18.04
N GLY A 379 8.82 -9.03 19.31
CA GLY A 379 7.52 -8.97 19.97
C GLY A 379 7.31 -7.60 20.63
N LEU A 380 6.08 -7.08 20.55
CA LEU A 380 5.64 -5.91 21.30
C LEU A 380 4.34 -6.25 22.03
N VAL A 381 4.31 -6.04 23.35
CA VAL A 381 3.16 -6.39 24.20
C VAL A 381 2.67 -5.16 24.93
N LEU A 382 1.35 -4.98 25.03
CA LEU A 382 0.75 -3.88 25.78
C LEU A 382 1.14 -3.96 27.26
N LYS A 383 1.58 -2.83 27.83
CA LYS A 383 1.73 -2.67 29.27
C LYS A 383 0.38 -2.38 29.91
N ALA A 384 0.20 -2.84 31.14
CA ALA A 384 -1.00 -2.56 31.92
C ALA A 384 -1.23 -1.04 32.11
N ALA A 385 -2.47 -0.60 32.34
CA ALA A 385 -2.81 0.80 32.64
C ALA A 385 -2.38 1.24 34.04
N SER A 386 -2.14 2.55 34.26
CA SER A 386 -1.72 3.08 35.57
C SER A 386 -2.94 3.64 36.27
N ALA A 387 -3.29 3.11 37.44
CA ALA A 387 -4.23 3.80 38.32
C ALA A 387 -3.52 5.00 38.94
N GLY A 388 -4.03 6.21 38.71
CA GLY A 388 -3.51 7.42 39.36
C GLY A 388 -3.70 7.33 40.87
N GLY A 389 -2.62 7.12 41.62
CA GLY A 389 -2.68 7.02 43.07
C GLY A 389 -1.29 6.98 43.71
N GLY A 390 -0.69 8.16 43.89
CA GLY A 390 0.57 8.33 44.63
C GLY A 390 0.35 8.16 46.13
N GLY A 391 0.56 6.95 46.64
CA GLY A 391 0.51 6.63 48.06
C GLY A 391 1.07 5.23 48.31
N ARG A 392 1.12 4.79 49.57
CA ARG A 392 1.65 3.46 49.96
C ARG A 392 0.88 2.28 49.33
N ALA A 393 -0.39 2.50 48.95
CA ALA A 393 -1.18 1.59 48.11
C ALA A 393 -0.74 1.57 46.63
N GLY A 394 -0.15 2.67 46.15
CA GLY A 394 0.44 2.79 44.81
C GLY A 394 1.70 1.94 44.64
N THR A 395 2.50 1.72 45.68
CA THR A 395 3.70 0.87 45.61
C THR A 395 3.34 -0.60 45.40
N MET A 396 2.39 -1.15 46.17
CA MET A 396 1.87 -2.52 45.94
C MET A 396 1.18 -2.66 44.58
N LYS A 397 0.41 -1.65 44.15
CA LYS A 397 -0.19 -1.63 42.79
C LYS A 397 0.88 -1.60 41.70
N SER A 398 2.00 -0.90 41.90
CA SER A 398 3.10 -0.82 40.94
C SER A 398 3.89 -2.13 40.82
N GLU A 399 4.05 -2.87 41.92
CA GLU A 399 4.75 -4.15 41.93
C GLU A 399 3.91 -5.25 41.28
N ARG A 400 2.61 -5.32 41.60
CA ARG A 400 1.67 -6.21 40.91
C ARG A 400 1.61 -5.94 39.42
N ARG A 401 1.67 -4.67 39.00
CA ARG A 401 1.70 -4.26 37.60
C ARG A 401 2.96 -4.73 36.87
N ARG A 402 4.13 -4.57 37.49
CA ARG A 402 5.39 -5.11 36.94
C ARG A 402 5.33 -6.63 36.81
N ALA A 403 4.72 -7.32 37.77
CA ALA A 403 4.53 -8.77 37.69
C ALA A 403 3.64 -9.17 36.50
N VAL A 404 2.53 -8.46 36.27
CA VAL A 404 1.66 -8.66 35.09
C VAL A 404 2.41 -8.38 33.79
N ASP A 405 3.07 -7.23 33.68
CA ASP A 405 3.86 -6.87 32.49
C ASP A 405 4.92 -7.95 32.20
N ASN A 406 5.64 -8.42 33.21
CA ASN A 406 6.64 -9.49 33.06
C ASN A 406 6.03 -10.83 32.64
N SER A 407 4.86 -11.18 33.18
CA SER A 407 4.13 -12.39 32.80
C SER A 407 3.69 -12.35 31.34
N LEU A 408 3.12 -11.23 30.89
CA LEU A 408 2.72 -11.02 29.50
C LEU A 408 3.91 -11.06 28.54
N ILE A 409 5.04 -10.46 28.92
CA ILE A 409 6.30 -10.52 28.16
C ILE A 409 6.79 -11.98 28.05
N ALA A 410 6.75 -12.75 29.15
CA ALA A 410 7.14 -14.15 29.14
C ALA A 410 6.20 -15.02 28.29
N ALA A 411 4.89 -14.78 28.36
CA ALA A 411 3.88 -15.46 27.53
C ALA A 411 4.12 -15.18 26.04
N ALA A 412 4.33 -13.91 25.68
CA ALA A 412 4.68 -13.54 24.31
C ALA A 412 6.01 -14.18 23.89
N GLY A 413 6.99 -14.25 24.78
CA GLY A 413 8.25 -14.91 24.50
C GLY A 413 8.11 -16.40 24.21
N SER A 414 7.31 -17.11 25.00
CA SER A 414 6.99 -18.53 24.77
C SER A 414 6.25 -18.74 23.44
N LEU A 415 5.30 -17.86 23.13
CA LEU A 415 4.51 -17.91 21.91
C LEU A 415 5.36 -17.68 20.66
N LEU A 416 6.21 -16.65 20.70
CA LEU A 416 7.04 -16.23 19.57
C LEU A 416 8.30 -17.07 19.35
N ALA A 417 8.70 -17.90 20.33
CA ALA A 417 9.90 -18.72 20.26
C ALA A 417 9.92 -19.68 19.05
N HIS A 418 8.75 -20.09 18.55
CA HIS A 418 8.62 -20.99 17.41
C HIS A 418 8.67 -20.28 16.05
N VAL A 419 8.47 -18.96 16.02
CA VAL A 419 8.39 -18.19 14.76
C VAL A 419 9.71 -18.25 13.97
N PRO A 420 10.91 -18.12 14.57
CA PRO A 420 12.17 -18.28 13.85
C PRO A 420 12.33 -19.68 13.22
N ALA A 421 11.97 -20.74 13.95
CA ALA A 421 12.04 -22.11 13.45
C ALA A 421 11.07 -22.32 12.28
N ALA A 422 9.86 -21.75 12.36
CA ALA A 422 8.90 -21.76 11.27
C ALA A 422 9.46 -21.05 10.02
N VAL A 423 10.08 -19.88 10.18
CA VAL A 423 10.68 -19.17 9.04
C VAL A 423 11.78 -20.00 8.40
N SER A 424 12.70 -20.58 9.17
CA SER A 424 13.76 -21.45 8.62
C SER A 424 13.20 -22.67 7.89
N PHE A 425 12.25 -23.38 8.49
CA PHE A 425 11.56 -24.49 7.84
C PHE A 425 10.90 -24.09 6.52
N LEU A 426 10.21 -22.94 6.51
CA LEU A 426 9.50 -22.46 5.32
C LEU A 426 10.46 -22.00 4.22
N GLU A 427 11.59 -21.37 4.56
CA GLU A 427 12.63 -21.00 3.59
C GLU A 427 13.24 -22.23 2.93
N ASP A 428 13.55 -23.25 3.72
CA ASP A 428 14.08 -24.53 3.23
C ASP A 428 13.03 -25.26 2.37
N TRP A 429 11.77 -25.31 2.83
CA TRP A 429 10.69 -25.98 2.12
C TRP A 429 10.32 -25.24 0.82
N LEU A 430 10.18 -23.92 0.83
CA LEU A 430 9.84 -23.15 -0.37
C LEU A 430 11.03 -22.94 -1.30
N LYS A 431 12.27 -23.19 -0.85
CA LYS A 431 13.50 -22.79 -1.56
C LYS A 431 13.43 -21.30 -1.94
N ALA A 432 12.95 -20.49 -1.02
CA ALA A 432 12.66 -19.06 -1.18
C ALA A 432 12.87 -18.33 0.13
N ASP A 433 13.65 -17.26 0.11
CA ASP A 433 13.95 -16.47 1.30
C ASP A 433 12.74 -15.65 1.76
N TYR A 434 12.59 -15.52 3.08
CA TYR A 434 11.61 -14.60 3.64
C TYR A 434 12.01 -13.15 3.31
N PRO A 435 11.10 -12.36 2.70
CA PRO A 435 11.48 -11.09 2.05
C PRO A 435 11.87 -9.98 3.01
N PHE A 436 11.57 -10.11 4.31
CA PHE A 436 11.80 -9.06 5.29
C PHE A 436 12.95 -9.42 6.24
N LYS A 437 13.82 -8.46 6.55
CA LYS A 437 14.90 -8.69 7.52
C LYS A 437 14.38 -8.98 8.93
N ARG A 438 13.23 -8.40 9.29
CA ARG A 438 12.60 -8.54 10.59
C ARG A 438 11.08 -8.55 10.46
N CYS A 439 10.43 -9.41 11.21
CA CYS A 439 8.99 -9.43 11.49
C CYS A 439 8.75 -8.81 12.88
N THR A 440 7.86 -7.81 12.97
CA THR A 440 7.42 -7.24 14.25
C THR A 440 6.02 -7.74 14.54
N GLN A 441 5.84 -8.50 15.62
CA GLN A 441 4.54 -9.00 16.08
C GLN A 441 4.06 -8.18 17.28
N VAL A 442 2.90 -7.54 17.17
CA VAL A 442 2.34 -6.63 18.18
C VAL A 442 1.04 -7.18 18.71
N PHE A 443 0.98 -7.39 20.02
CA PHE A 443 -0.24 -7.83 20.70
C PHE A 443 -1.09 -6.60 21.07
N VAL A 444 -2.30 -6.56 20.55
CA VAL A 444 -3.25 -5.43 20.73
C VAL A 444 -4.63 -5.95 21.10
N GLU A 445 -5.47 -5.09 21.67
CA GLU A 445 -6.82 -5.47 22.09
C GLU A 445 -7.90 -5.12 21.08
N GLY A 446 -8.94 -5.95 21.06
CA GLY A 446 -10.16 -5.71 20.30
C GLY A 446 -9.94 -5.68 18.79
N LEU A 447 -8.96 -6.42 18.29
CA LEU A 447 -8.88 -6.77 16.87
C LEU A 447 -10.16 -7.51 16.46
N PRO A 448 -10.69 -7.27 15.24
CA PRO A 448 -11.86 -7.99 14.75
C PRO A 448 -11.61 -9.51 14.67
N ASP A 449 -10.55 -9.92 13.98
CA ASP A 449 -10.10 -11.32 13.88
C ASP A 449 -8.90 -11.57 14.80
N VAL A 450 -8.48 -12.83 14.94
CA VAL A 450 -7.31 -13.27 15.71
C VAL A 450 -6.05 -12.47 15.41
N PHE A 451 -5.89 -12.04 14.15
CA PHE A 451 -4.73 -11.30 13.71
C PHE A 451 -5.04 -10.37 12.53
N ALA A 452 -4.15 -9.40 12.30
CA ALA A 452 -4.12 -8.55 11.10
C ALA A 452 -2.69 -8.49 10.52
N PRO A 453 -2.45 -9.02 9.31
CA PRO A 453 -1.11 -9.12 8.73
C PRO A 453 -0.77 -7.93 7.83
N PHE A 454 0.37 -7.27 8.03
CA PHE A 454 0.84 -6.11 7.25
C PHE A 454 2.30 -6.33 6.80
N GLY A 455 2.56 -7.31 5.92
CA GLY A 455 3.92 -7.62 5.44
C GLY A 455 4.90 -7.97 6.56
N SER A 456 5.73 -7.01 6.98
CA SER A 456 6.71 -7.16 8.08
C SER A 456 6.16 -6.77 9.46
N LEU A 457 4.98 -6.15 9.54
CA LEU A 457 4.26 -5.90 10.78
C LEU A 457 3.10 -6.89 10.88
N CYS A 458 2.88 -7.48 12.04
CA CYS A 458 1.82 -8.45 12.29
C CYS A 458 1.13 -8.08 13.59
N LEU A 459 -0.18 -7.88 13.56
CA LEU A 459 -0.96 -7.61 14.76
C LEU A 459 -1.65 -8.89 15.21
N LEU A 460 -1.64 -9.16 16.52
CA LEU A 460 -2.23 -10.35 17.15
C LEU A 460 -3.13 -9.92 18.30
N LYS A 461 -4.21 -10.68 18.52
CA LYS A 461 -5.08 -10.52 19.68
C LYS A 461 -4.30 -10.73 20.97
N ALA A 462 -4.40 -9.78 21.90
CA ALA A 462 -3.78 -9.87 23.21
C ALA A 462 -4.31 -11.06 24.02
N GLU A 463 -5.52 -11.54 23.73
CA GLU A 463 -6.15 -12.73 24.32
C GLU A 463 -5.35 -14.02 24.06
N LEU A 464 -4.48 -14.03 23.04
CA LEU A 464 -3.55 -15.15 22.79
C LEU A 464 -2.45 -15.27 23.87
N LEU A 465 -2.28 -14.25 24.71
CA LEU A 465 -1.30 -14.22 25.81
C LEU A 465 -1.87 -14.73 27.14
N CYS A 466 -3.16 -15.06 27.21
CA CYS A 466 -3.78 -15.57 28.43
C CYS A 466 -3.14 -16.90 28.85
N THR A 467 -2.64 -16.94 30.09
CA THR A 467 -2.10 -18.14 30.74
C THR A 467 -3.23 -19.03 31.27
N GLU A 468 -2.96 -20.33 31.45
CA GLU A 468 -3.96 -21.39 31.75
C GLU A 468 -4.97 -21.13 32.88
N ASP A 469 -4.71 -20.16 33.78
CA ASP A 469 -5.62 -19.77 34.86
C ASP A 469 -6.84 -18.96 34.38
N ASP A 470 -6.75 -18.27 33.25
CA ASP A 470 -7.88 -17.57 32.61
C ASP A 470 -8.42 -18.45 31.48
N ARG A 471 -9.19 -19.48 31.85
CA ARG A 471 -9.95 -20.30 30.89
C ARG A 471 -10.88 -19.41 30.07
N ILE A 472 -10.43 -19.01 28.88
CA ILE A 472 -11.34 -18.53 27.85
C ILE A 472 -12.21 -19.73 27.47
N PRO A 473 -13.56 -19.61 27.45
CA PRO A 473 -14.42 -20.69 27.01
C PRO A 473 -13.95 -21.21 25.64
N ASP A 474 -13.81 -22.53 25.50
CA ASP A 474 -13.28 -23.30 24.35
C ASP A 474 -14.00 -23.05 22.99
N GLY A 475 -14.75 -21.96 22.82
CA GLY A 475 -15.52 -21.65 21.61
C GLY A 475 -14.75 -20.90 20.52
N ASP A 476 -13.95 -19.89 20.86
CA ASP A 476 -13.59 -18.84 19.90
C ASP A 476 -12.08 -18.57 19.69
N LEU A 477 -11.17 -19.15 20.49
CA LEU A 477 -9.74 -19.07 20.19
C LEU A 477 -9.28 -20.24 19.32
N PRO A 478 -8.42 -20.00 18.32
CA PRO A 478 -7.82 -21.09 17.55
C PRO A 478 -7.08 -22.02 18.50
N GLY A 479 -7.30 -23.33 18.35
CA GLY A 479 -6.81 -24.38 19.25
C GLY A 479 -5.29 -24.52 19.38
N ASP A 480 -4.51 -23.56 18.86
CA ASP A 480 -3.08 -23.40 19.14
C ASP A 480 -2.62 -21.96 18.88
N ALA A 481 -2.49 -21.16 19.95
CA ALA A 481 -1.98 -19.79 19.87
C ALA A 481 -0.60 -19.70 19.18
N ARG A 482 0.27 -20.71 19.35
CA ARG A 482 1.62 -20.72 18.74
C ARG A 482 1.55 -20.75 17.23
N LEU A 483 0.57 -21.47 16.69
CA LEU A 483 0.35 -21.51 15.25
C LEU A 483 -0.29 -20.22 14.75
N SER A 484 -1.08 -19.49 15.55
CA SER A 484 -1.56 -18.16 15.16
C SER A 484 -0.44 -17.15 14.96
N ALA A 485 0.63 -17.21 15.77
CA ALA A 485 1.81 -16.36 15.60
C ALA A 485 2.59 -16.67 14.30
N VAL A 486 2.59 -17.93 13.85
CA VAL A 486 3.17 -18.33 12.56
C VAL A 486 2.23 -17.99 11.40
N GLU A 487 0.94 -18.17 11.61
CA GLU A 487 -0.09 -17.95 10.61
C GLU A 487 -0.13 -16.48 10.16
N VAL A 488 -0.15 -15.53 11.10
CA VAL A 488 -0.14 -14.10 10.72
C VAL A 488 1.08 -13.74 9.86
N LEU A 489 2.25 -14.33 10.14
CA LEU A 489 3.46 -14.13 9.35
C LEU A 489 3.29 -14.70 7.94
N LEU A 490 2.74 -15.91 7.82
CA LEU A 490 2.47 -16.54 6.53
C LEU A 490 1.51 -15.71 5.69
N TYR A 491 0.44 -15.17 6.28
CA TYR A 491 -0.46 -14.26 5.55
C TYR A 491 0.26 -13.00 5.08
N GLY A 492 1.12 -12.40 5.91
CA GLY A 492 1.93 -11.24 5.54
C GLY A 492 2.91 -11.54 4.39
N TRP A 493 3.55 -12.71 4.41
CA TRP A 493 4.45 -13.15 3.34
C TRP A 493 3.70 -13.44 2.05
N VAL A 494 2.70 -14.33 2.09
CA VAL A 494 1.94 -14.79 0.92
C VAL A 494 1.24 -13.61 0.24
N SER A 495 0.64 -12.70 1.00
CA SER A 495 -0.01 -11.52 0.43
C SER A 495 0.95 -10.58 -0.29
N THR A 496 2.16 -10.41 0.24
CA THR A 496 3.22 -9.61 -0.39
C THR A 496 3.74 -10.27 -1.67
N ALA A 497 3.76 -11.60 -1.71
CA ALA A 497 4.19 -12.36 -2.88
C ALA A 497 3.15 -12.34 -4.02
N LEU A 498 1.88 -12.64 -3.72
CA LEU A 498 0.83 -12.83 -4.73
C LEU A 498 0.30 -11.55 -5.36
N ARG A 499 0.29 -10.42 -4.63
CA ARG A 499 -0.17 -9.10 -5.13
C ARG A 499 -1.56 -9.14 -5.80
N LEU A 500 -2.49 -9.84 -5.17
CA LEU A 500 -3.81 -10.08 -5.77
C LEU A 500 -4.58 -8.78 -6.02
N GLU A 501 -5.01 -8.62 -7.27
CA GLU A 501 -5.98 -7.59 -7.66
C GLU A 501 -7.40 -8.13 -7.43
N GLY A 502 -8.11 -7.48 -6.51
CA GLY A 502 -9.49 -7.82 -6.14
C GLY A 502 -9.66 -8.94 -5.11
N GLY A 503 -10.86 -8.97 -4.51
CA GLY A 503 -11.27 -9.99 -3.54
C GLY A 503 -11.49 -11.39 -4.13
N LYS A 504 -11.75 -11.51 -5.45
CA LYS A 504 -12.06 -12.79 -6.14
C LYS A 504 -11.04 -13.90 -5.90
N HIS A 505 -9.76 -13.54 -5.82
CA HIS A 505 -8.65 -14.50 -5.73
C HIS A 505 -8.13 -14.66 -4.31
N ARG A 506 -8.74 -14.00 -3.31
CA ARG A 506 -8.25 -13.96 -1.93
C ARG A 506 -8.14 -15.34 -1.29
N TRP A 507 -8.98 -16.29 -1.72
CA TRP A 507 -8.89 -17.68 -1.30
C TRP A 507 -7.50 -18.28 -1.53
N LEU A 508 -6.71 -17.82 -2.51
CA LEU A 508 -5.33 -18.27 -2.72
C LEU A 508 -4.42 -17.91 -1.54
N VAL A 509 -4.59 -16.73 -0.94
CA VAL A 509 -3.82 -16.34 0.25
C VAL A 509 -4.17 -17.28 1.40
N HIS A 510 -5.46 -17.49 1.66
CA HIS A 510 -5.92 -18.42 2.70
C HIS A 510 -5.43 -19.85 2.47
N GLY A 511 -5.52 -20.32 1.23
CA GLY A 511 -5.13 -21.66 0.81
C GLY A 511 -3.64 -21.89 0.98
N ILE A 512 -2.79 -21.01 0.44
CA ILE A 512 -1.33 -21.14 0.52
C ILE A 512 -0.86 -20.99 1.96
N ALA A 513 -1.30 -19.95 2.68
CA ALA A 513 -0.89 -19.72 4.06
C ALA A 513 -1.31 -20.89 4.98
N GLY A 514 -2.57 -21.34 4.88
CA GLY A 514 -3.05 -22.44 5.70
C GLY A 514 -2.47 -23.81 5.30
N HIS A 515 -2.16 -24.04 4.03
CA HIS A 515 -1.46 -25.25 3.57
C HIS A 515 -0.02 -25.30 4.13
N LEU A 516 0.73 -24.20 4.05
CA LEU A 516 2.07 -24.09 4.61
C LEU A 516 2.06 -24.22 6.14
N LEU A 517 1.08 -23.61 6.81
CA LEU A 517 0.89 -23.77 8.25
C LEU A 517 0.65 -25.24 8.63
N THR A 518 -0.12 -25.96 7.81
CA THR A 518 -0.42 -27.39 8.00
C THR A 518 0.83 -28.25 7.83
N LYS A 519 1.74 -27.89 6.90
CA LYS A 519 3.07 -28.53 6.76
C LYS A 519 3.96 -28.27 7.97
N PHE A 520 4.04 -27.03 8.44
CA PHE A 520 4.82 -26.69 9.63
C PHE A 520 4.25 -27.35 10.90
N ALA A 521 2.93 -27.45 11.04
CA ALA A 521 2.30 -28.17 12.14
C ALA A 521 2.69 -29.66 12.15
N ALA A 522 2.82 -30.27 10.95
CA ALA A 522 3.31 -31.65 10.81
C ALA A 522 4.77 -31.78 11.25
N GLU A 523 5.63 -30.81 10.92
CA GLU A 523 7.02 -30.77 11.39
C GLU A 523 7.11 -30.66 12.92
N LEU A 524 6.25 -29.82 13.51
CA LEU A 524 6.28 -29.55 14.95
C LEU A 524 5.70 -30.70 15.79
N ARG A 525 4.68 -31.41 15.29
CA ARG A 525 3.87 -32.36 16.08
C ARG A 525 3.63 -33.73 15.43
N GLY A 526 4.17 -33.95 14.23
CA GLY A 526 3.98 -35.19 13.46
C GLY A 526 2.79 -35.15 12.50
N GLU A 527 2.75 -36.13 11.60
CA GLU A 527 1.77 -36.20 10.50
C GLU A 527 0.32 -36.42 11.00
N GLU A 528 0.13 -37.01 12.19
CA GLU A 528 -1.19 -37.21 12.79
C GLU A 528 -1.91 -35.90 13.11
N GLU A 529 -1.19 -34.88 13.61
CA GLU A 529 -1.74 -33.56 13.89
C GLU A 529 -2.23 -32.89 12.59
N LYS A 530 -1.47 -33.05 11.51
CA LYS A 530 -1.85 -32.56 10.18
C LYS A 530 -3.12 -33.23 9.67
N GLN A 531 -3.20 -34.55 9.78
CA GLN A 531 -4.40 -35.32 9.39
C GLN A 531 -5.62 -34.91 10.22
N HIS A 532 -5.46 -34.75 11.53
CA HIS A 532 -6.52 -34.30 12.43
C HIS A 532 -7.04 -32.90 12.08
N ARG A 533 -6.14 -31.96 11.77
CA ARG A 533 -6.49 -30.60 11.30
C ARG A 533 -7.29 -30.62 10.02
N LEU A 534 -6.82 -31.38 9.02
CA LEU A 534 -7.52 -31.54 7.75
C LEU A 534 -8.90 -32.17 7.95
N TRP A 535 -9.00 -33.22 8.78
CA TRP A 535 -10.28 -33.85 9.10
C TRP A 535 -11.25 -32.88 9.77
N ARG A 536 -10.81 -32.09 10.77
CA ARG A 536 -11.64 -31.05 11.40
C ARG A 536 -12.08 -29.98 10.40
N ALA A 537 -11.18 -29.56 9.50
CA ALA A 537 -11.50 -28.60 8.45
C ALA A 537 -12.56 -29.15 7.50
N VAL A 538 -12.49 -30.44 7.11
CA VAL A 538 -13.53 -31.11 6.32
C VAL A 538 -14.88 -31.09 7.04
N GLN A 539 -14.93 -31.54 8.30
CA GLN A 539 -16.19 -31.59 9.06
C GLN A 539 -16.86 -30.21 9.14
N LYS A 540 -16.09 -29.16 9.44
CA LYS A 540 -16.60 -27.80 9.52
C LYS A 540 -17.00 -27.24 8.16
N ALA A 541 -16.20 -27.47 7.12
CA ALA A 541 -16.50 -27.01 5.77
C ALA A 541 -17.78 -27.67 5.22
N VAL A 542 -18.00 -28.96 5.49
CA VAL A 542 -19.21 -29.69 5.09
C VAL A 542 -20.45 -29.16 5.80
N ALA A 543 -20.36 -28.90 7.12
CA ALA A 543 -21.46 -28.30 7.86
C ALA A 543 -21.83 -26.92 7.28
N LEU A 544 -20.83 -26.07 7.05
CA LEU A 544 -21.02 -24.74 6.45
C LEU A 544 -21.48 -24.81 4.98
N ASP A 545 -21.08 -25.82 4.21
CA ASP A 545 -21.59 -26.07 2.85
C ASP A 545 -23.11 -26.31 2.89
N CYS A 546 -23.61 -27.08 3.86
CA CYS A 546 -25.05 -27.29 4.05
C CYS A 546 -25.77 -26.03 4.52
N ASP A 547 -25.20 -25.30 5.48
CA ASP A 547 -25.86 -24.14 6.10
C ASP A 547 -25.88 -22.91 5.17
N LEU A 548 -24.80 -22.68 4.42
CA LEU A 548 -24.63 -21.50 3.55
C LEU A 548 -25.05 -21.76 2.10
N GLY A 549 -25.44 -22.98 1.74
CA GLY A 549 -25.82 -23.33 0.37
C GLY A 549 -24.63 -23.37 -0.61
N CYS A 550 -23.48 -23.86 -0.15
CA CYS A 550 -22.26 -24.04 -0.94
C CYS A 550 -21.77 -22.77 -1.68
N PRO A 551 -21.46 -21.67 -0.98
CA PRO A 551 -21.03 -20.43 -1.62
C PRO A 551 -19.70 -20.62 -2.38
N SER A 552 -19.54 -19.90 -3.50
CA SER A 552 -18.27 -19.90 -4.24
C SER A 552 -17.20 -19.16 -3.44
N ILE A 553 -16.02 -19.77 -3.30
CA ILE A 553 -14.84 -19.11 -2.70
C ILE A 553 -14.12 -18.14 -3.66
N SER A 554 -14.57 -18.08 -4.91
CA SER A 554 -14.11 -17.14 -5.94
C SER A 554 -15.32 -16.47 -6.58
N PRO A 555 -16.07 -15.65 -5.83
CA PRO A 555 -17.29 -15.03 -6.34
C PRO A 555 -16.94 -14.00 -7.45
N PRO A 556 -17.79 -13.83 -8.47
CA PRO A 556 -17.59 -12.84 -9.53
C PRO A 556 -18.01 -11.45 -9.05
N THR A 557 -17.33 -10.95 -8.01
CA THR A 557 -17.66 -9.68 -7.37
C THR A 557 -16.68 -8.56 -7.70
N PRO A 558 -17.10 -7.28 -7.58
CA PRO A 558 -16.18 -6.14 -7.64
C PRO A 558 -15.00 -6.30 -6.67
N ASP A 559 -13.85 -5.74 -7.02
CA ASP A 559 -12.58 -5.92 -6.31
C ASP A 559 -12.61 -5.53 -4.82
N LEU A 560 -13.46 -4.56 -4.44
CA LEU A 560 -13.69 -4.12 -3.06
C LEU A 560 -14.94 -4.75 -2.42
N TYR A 561 -15.79 -5.43 -3.18
CA TYR A 561 -16.97 -6.08 -2.62
C TYR A 561 -16.60 -7.49 -2.18
N ILE A 562 -16.68 -7.68 -0.87
CA ILE A 562 -16.28 -8.90 -0.21
C ILE A 562 -17.54 -9.44 0.49
N PRO A 563 -18.23 -10.45 -0.07
CA PRO A 563 -19.37 -11.07 0.61
C PRO A 563 -19.01 -11.54 2.03
N ASP A 564 -17.81 -12.08 2.20
CA ASP A 564 -17.24 -12.52 3.47
C ASP A 564 -17.06 -11.40 4.52
N ALA A 565 -17.02 -10.13 4.09
CA ALA A 565 -16.96 -8.98 5.00
C ALA A 565 -18.33 -8.68 5.63
N ILE A 566 -19.41 -9.20 5.03
CA ILE A 566 -20.78 -9.04 5.48
C ILE A 566 -21.16 -10.18 6.44
N ASP A 567 -20.62 -11.38 6.20
CA ASP A 567 -20.84 -12.55 7.06
C ASP A 567 -19.52 -13.25 7.47
N PRO A 568 -19.15 -13.20 8.77
CA PRO A 568 -18.00 -13.92 9.31
C PRO A 568 -18.00 -15.42 9.05
N ALA A 569 -19.17 -16.07 8.95
CA ALA A 569 -19.25 -17.51 8.68
C ALA A 569 -18.77 -17.83 7.26
N THR A 570 -19.13 -17.00 6.28
CA THR A 570 -18.64 -17.10 4.90
C THR A 570 -17.11 -16.87 4.82
N ALA A 571 -16.56 -15.91 5.56
CA ALA A 571 -15.11 -15.70 5.65
C ALA A 571 -14.37 -16.92 6.20
N TYR A 572 -14.90 -17.48 7.30
CA TYR A 572 -14.34 -18.66 7.94
C TYR A 572 -14.41 -19.89 7.01
N TYR A 573 -15.55 -20.06 6.33
CA TYR A 573 -15.75 -21.08 5.33
C TYR A 573 -14.72 -21.00 4.18
N ALA A 574 -14.52 -19.80 3.61
CA ALA A 574 -13.55 -19.60 2.52
C ALA A 574 -12.14 -19.99 2.96
N ARG A 575 -11.74 -19.65 4.19
CA ARG A 575 -10.45 -20.03 4.76
C ARG A 575 -10.29 -21.54 4.91
N LEU A 576 -11.29 -22.24 5.43
CA LEU A 576 -11.26 -23.70 5.57
C LEU A 576 -11.19 -24.40 4.21
N LYS A 577 -12.09 -24.04 3.30
CA LYS A 577 -12.21 -24.70 1.99
C LYS A 577 -11.00 -24.47 1.10
N ALA A 578 -10.38 -23.28 1.16
CA ALA A 578 -9.16 -22.98 0.41
C ALA A 578 -7.99 -23.91 0.79
N VAL A 579 -7.81 -24.20 2.08
CA VAL A 579 -6.75 -25.10 2.56
C VAL A 579 -6.98 -26.53 2.07
N LEU A 580 -8.23 -26.99 2.12
CA LEU A 580 -8.62 -28.31 1.60
C LEU A 580 -8.39 -28.40 0.10
N ILE A 581 -8.70 -27.36 -0.66
CA ILE A 581 -8.47 -27.31 -2.12
C ILE A 581 -6.99 -27.43 -2.45
N LEU A 582 -6.11 -26.69 -1.76
CA LEU A 582 -4.67 -26.84 -1.99
C LEU A 582 -4.14 -28.20 -1.58
N HIS A 583 -4.68 -28.77 -0.50
CA HIS A 583 -4.33 -30.14 -0.14
C HIS A 583 -4.76 -31.16 -1.21
N MET A 584 -5.98 -31.05 -1.74
CA MET A 584 -6.44 -31.89 -2.86
C MET A 584 -5.61 -31.67 -4.13
N ALA A 585 -5.19 -30.44 -4.40
CA ALA A 585 -4.31 -30.13 -5.53
C ALA A 585 -2.93 -30.79 -5.37
N GLU A 586 -2.35 -30.76 -4.16
CA GLU A 586 -1.09 -31.44 -3.86
C GLU A 586 -1.19 -32.95 -4.12
N VAL A 587 -2.29 -33.57 -3.67
CA VAL A 587 -2.53 -35.02 -3.88
C VAL A 587 -2.62 -35.36 -5.37
N LYS A 588 -3.10 -34.45 -6.22
CA LYS A 588 -3.21 -34.66 -7.67
C LYS A 588 -1.92 -34.42 -8.45
N VAL A 589 -1.13 -33.42 -8.06
CA VAL A 589 0.05 -32.94 -8.81
C VAL A 589 1.35 -33.57 -8.31
N GLN A 590 1.32 -34.24 -7.15
CA GLN A 590 2.47 -34.73 -6.38
C GLN A 590 3.11 -33.65 -5.47
N PRO A 591 3.66 -34.03 -4.29
CA PRO A 591 4.22 -33.07 -3.33
C PRO A 591 5.41 -32.25 -3.85
N ALA A 592 6.31 -32.86 -4.63
CA ALA A 592 7.51 -32.19 -5.13
C ALA A 592 7.16 -31.07 -6.12
N ASP A 593 6.25 -31.35 -7.06
CA ASP A 593 5.79 -30.38 -8.04
C ASP A 593 5.00 -29.24 -7.38
N MET A 594 4.20 -29.54 -6.34
CA MET A 594 3.53 -28.52 -5.53
C MET A 594 4.54 -27.63 -4.80
N GLN A 595 5.59 -28.22 -4.21
CA GLN A 595 6.66 -27.49 -3.53
C GLN A 595 7.39 -26.54 -4.50
N ASP A 596 7.75 -27.02 -5.69
CA ASP A 596 8.43 -26.20 -6.70
C ASP A 596 7.50 -25.09 -7.25
N ALA A 597 6.21 -25.37 -7.46
CA ALA A 597 5.22 -24.38 -7.87
C ALA A 597 5.04 -23.28 -6.81
N LEU A 598 4.82 -23.66 -5.55
CA LEU A 598 4.67 -22.69 -4.45
C LEU A 598 5.97 -21.93 -4.20
N GLY A 599 7.13 -22.59 -4.27
CA GLY A 599 8.43 -21.94 -4.17
C GLY A 599 8.64 -20.87 -5.24
N SER A 600 8.26 -21.17 -6.48
CA SER A 600 8.30 -20.22 -7.60
C SER A 600 7.40 -19.00 -7.36
N VAL A 601 6.18 -19.22 -6.88
CA VAL A 601 5.21 -18.15 -6.55
C VAL A 601 5.66 -17.30 -5.36
N MET A 602 6.27 -17.93 -4.35
CA MET A 602 6.67 -17.27 -3.11
C MET A 602 7.99 -16.50 -3.22
N ARG A 603 8.78 -16.75 -4.28
CA ARG A 603 9.97 -15.95 -4.56
C ARG A 603 9.56 -14.50 -4.81
N PRO A 604 10.18 -13.53 -4.13
CA PRO A 604 9.85 -12.13 -4.32
C PRO A 604 10.07 -11.72 -5.78
N ILE A 605 8.99 -11.42 -6.51
CA ILE A 605 9.06 -10.83 -7.86
C ILE A 605 9.91 -9.53 -7.83
N ALA A 606 10.06 -8.88 -6.66
CA ALA A 606 10.75 -7.60 -6.48
C ALA A 606 12.25 -7.66 -6.08
N LEU A 607 12.98 -8.78 -6.23
CA LEU A 607 14.45 -8.75 -6.19
C LEU A 607 15.11 -8.65 -7.58
N HIS A 608 14.33 -8.68 -8.67
CA HIS A 608 14.80 -8.36 -10.02
C HIS A 608 14.85 -6.83 -10.28
N VAL A 609 15.28 -6.03 -9.29
CA VAL A 609 15.70 -4.63 -9.53
C VAL A 609 16.88 -4.57 -10.53
N ARG A 610 17.52 -5.71 -10.84
CA ARG A 610 18.48 -5.81 -11.94
C ARG A 610 17.86 -5.89 -13.35
N ASP A 611 16.60 -6.29 -13.48
CA ASP A 611 15.92 -6.50 -14.77
C ASP A 611 14.68 -5.62 -14.98
N ALA A 612 14.62 -4.46 -14.32
CA ALA A 612 13.60 -3.43 -14.56
C ALA A 612 13.59 -2.89 -16.02
N LYS A 613 14.60 -3.22 -16.84
CA LYS A 613 14.58 -2.95 -18.28
C LYS A 613 13.63 -3.89 -19.06
N ALA A 614 13.33 -5.08 -18.54
CA ALA A 614 12.46 -6.04 -19.22
C ALA A 614 10.98 -5.76 -18.92
N ASP A 615 10.62 -5.43 -17.68
CA ASP A 615 9.22 -5.19 -17.29
C ASP A 615 8.65 -3.86 -17.83
N LEU A 616 9.50 -2.88 -18.15
CA LEU A 616 9.09 -1.65 -18.84
C LEU A 616 9.06 -1.82 -20.38
N ALA A 617 9.56 -2.93 -20.90
CA ALA A 617 9.54 -3.28 -22.31
C ALA A 617 8.44 -4.30 -22.66
N LEU A 618 7.84 -4.96 -21.65
CA LEU A 618 6.73 -5.92 -21.77
C LEU A 618 5.36 -5.33 -21.38
N ARG A 619 5.32 -4.08 -20.93
CA ARG A 619 4.11 -3.26 -20.79
C ARG A 619 4.18 -2.11 -21.79
#